data_AF-A0A6G3SQ62-F1
#
_entry.id   AF-A0A6G3SQ62-F1
#
_cell.length_a   1.000
_cell.length_b   1.000
_cell.length_c   1.000
_cell.angle_alpha   90.00
_cell.angle_beta   90.00
_cell.angle_gamma   90.00
#
_symmetry.space_group_name_H-M   'P 1'
#
loop_
_entity.id
_entity.type
_entity.pdbx_description
1 polymer ?
#
loop_
_entity_poly.entity_id
_entity_poly.type
_entity_poly.pdbx_seq_one_letter_code
_entity_poly.pdbx_strand_id
1 'polypeptide(L)'
;MAQYYWQGEFAVRPTVVLLSPTSDHQELVARLRGVGSYAEGAIFDHLDWRECRFGVDVSGDVIDEFDEEEIVEIHEELGEFKAVLVEYSDMACIRELLVEVIPGIRGVLDTNHGELLGYDTVLERFYRDPSWDWRTSNDGVTAGG
;
A
#
# COMPACT_ATOMS: atom_id res chain seq x y z
N MET A 1 -16.87 15.09 -6.58
CA MET A 1 -15.53 15.69 -6.71
C MET A 1 -15.41 16.90 -5.79
N ALA A 2 -14.91 16.69 -4.58
CA ALA A 2 -14.57 17.77 -3.66
C ALA A 2 -13.05 17.80 -3.51
N GLN A 3 -12.41 18.72 -4.22
CA GLN A 3 -11.01 19.08 -4.00
C GLN A 3 -10.96 19.96 -2.74
N TYR A 4 -10.45 19.42 -1.63
CA TYR A 4 -10.19 20.21 -0.43
C TYR A 4 -8.77 20.79 -0.49
N TYR A 5 -8.65 22.07 -0.86
CA TYR A 5 -7.45 22.86 -0.65
C TYR A 5 -7.54 23.56 0.71
N TRP A 6 -6.68 23.19 1.66
CA TRP A 6 -6.47 23.91 2.92
C TRP A 6 -5.03 24.45 2.97
N GLN A 7 -4.89 25.74 3.28
CA GLN A 7 -3.61 26.44 3.34
C GLN A 7 -2.94 26.24 4.71
N GLY A 8 -1.77 25.60 4.65
CA GLY A 8 -0.85 25.27 5.73
C GLY A 8 -0.12 24.03 5.23
N GLU A 9 1.21 24.03 5.14
CA GLU A 9 2.02 22.95 4.55
C GLU A 9 1.90 21.63 5.35
N PHE A 10 0.73 21.00 5.36
CA PHE A 10 0.59 19.57 5.52
C PHE A 10 0.78 19.00 4.13
N ALA A 11 2.01 18.63 3.79
CA ALA A 11 2.20 17.72 2.67
C ALA A 11 1.23 16.54 2.91
N VAL A 12 0.28 16.32 2.00
CA VAL A 12 -0.54 15.12 2.01
C VAL A 12 0.45 13.97 2.01
N ARG A 13 0.45 13.19 3.10
CA ARG A 13 1.40 12.10 3.21
C ARG A 13 1.04 11.06 2.15
N PRO A 14 2.03 10.49 1.46
CA PRO A 14 1.76 9.49 0.45
C PRO A 14 1.13 8.25 1.10
N THR A 15 0.33 7.55 0.31
CA THR A 15 -0.39 6.35 0.72
C THR A 15 -0.14 5.23 -0.27
N VAL A 16 -0.26 4.00 0.19
CA VAL A 16 -0.39 2.80 -0.65
C VAL A 16 -1.55 1.96 -0.16
N VAL A 17 -2.12 1.12 -1.04
CA VAL A 17 -3.16 0.16 -0.67
C VAL A 17 -2.63 -1.27 -0.78
N LEU A 18 -2.76 -2.01 0.30
CA LEU A 18 -2.40 -3.41 0.40
C LEU A 18 -3.64 -4.28 0.20
N LEU A 19 -3.79 -4.82 -1.01
CA LEU A 19 -4.88 -5.71 -1.38
C LEU A 19 -4.45 -7.16 -1.19
N SER A 20 -5.27 -7.94 -0.51
CA SER A 20 -4.98 -9.36 -0.25
C SER A 20 -6.27 -10.17 -0.31
N PRO A 21 -6.20 -11.46 -0.69
CA PRO A 21 -7.34 -12.35 -0.63
C PRO A 21 -7.89 -12.42 0.79
N THR A 22 -9.19 -12.59 0.92
CA THR A 22 -9.83 -12.69 2.25
C THR A 22 -9.21 -13.80 3.13
N SER A 23 -8.67 -14.87 2.53
CA SER A 23 -7.98 -15.95 3.25
C SER A 23 -6.69 -15.50 3.94
N ASP A 24 -5.99 -14.54 3.35
CA ASP A 24 -4.63 -14.14 3.77
C ASP A 24 -4.64 -12.78 4.48
N HIS A 25 -5.71 -12.00 4.30
CA HIS A 25 -5.85 -10.66 4.84
C HIS A 25 -5.72 -10.59 6.37
N GLN A 26 -6.25 -11.58 7.10
CA GLN A 26 -6.10 -11.61 8.57
C GLN A 26 -4.64 -11.77 9.00
N GLU A 27 -3.84 -12.50 8.23
CA GLU A 27 -2.41 -12.64 8.49
C GLU A 27 -1.68 -11.32 8.23
N LEU A 28 -1.99 -10.62 7.14
CA LEU A 28 -1.45 -9.29 6.84
C LEU A 28 -1.72 -8.30 7.97
N VAL A 29 -2.98 -8.20 8.41
CA VAL A 29 -3.36 -7.30 9.52
C VAL A 29 -2.67 -7.69 10.82
N ALA A 30 -2.55 -9.00 11.11
CA ALA A 30 -1.84 -9.48 12.30
C ALA A 30 -0.35 -9.10 12.27
N ARG A 31 0.31 -9.20 11.11
CA ARG A 31 1.71 -8.80 10.96
C ARG A 31 1.89 -7.29 11.12
N LEU A 32 1.04 -6.47 10.50
CA LEU A 32 1.06 -5.01 10.70
C LEU A 32 0.88 -4.61 12.17
N ARG A 33 -0.03 -5.28 12.89
CA ARG A 33 -0.25 -5.04 14.32
C ARG A 33 0.88 -5.57 15.21
N GLY A 34 1.62 -6.57 14.75
CA GLY A 34 2.66 -7.26 15.51
C GLY A 34 4.08 -6.77 15.27
N VAL A 35 4.34 -6.05 14.18
CA VAL A 35 5.70 -5.66 13.76
C VAL A 35 6.31 -4.57 14.64
N GLY A 36 5.48 -3.72 15.24
CA GLY A 36 5.89 -2.56 16.02
C GLY A 36 4.90 -2.19 17.12
N SER A 37 4.96 -0.94 17.58
CA SER A 37 3.98 -0.42 18.54
C SER A 37 2.75 0.07 17.78
N TYR A 38 1.64 -0.66 17.93
CA TYR A 38 0.38 -0.36 17.28
C TYR A 38 -0.62 0.24 18.27
N ALA A 39 -1.30 1.31 17.89
CA ALA A 39 -2.32 1.97 18.70
C ALA A 39 -3.52 2.38 17.84
N GLU A 40 -4.73 2.15 18.35
CA GLU A 40 -5.95 2.59 17.66
C GLU A 40 -6.03 4.12 17.62
N GLY A 41 -6.48 4.66 16.49
CA GLY A 41 -6.68 6.10 16.32
C GLY A 41 -8.08 6.44 15.82
N ALA A 42 -8.39 7.73 15.80
CA ALA A 42 -9.74 8.21 15.45
C ALA A 42 -10.04 8.16 13.94
N ILE A 43 -9.01 8.17 13.11
CA ILE A 43 -9.11 8.18 11.63
C ILE A 43 -8.22 7.07 11.08
N PHE A 44 -6.93 7.11 11.41
CA PHE A 44 -5.99 6.02 11.17
C PHE A 44 -5.55 5.43 12.50
N ASP A 45 -5.38 4.12 12.54
CA ASP A 45 -4.53 3.50 13.55
C ASP A 45 -3.08 3.94 13.32
N HIS A 46 -2.29 3.92 14.39
CA HIS A 46 -0.90 4.36 14.36
C HIS A 46 0.02 3.17 14.56
N LEU A 47 0.97 3.01 13.63
CA LEU A 47 2.05 2.05 13.73
C LEU A 47 3.38 2.80 13.84
N ASP A 48 4.02 2.70 14.99
CA ASP A 48 5.39 3.15 15.20
C ASP A 48 6.33 1.94 15.09
N TRP A 49 7.22 1.97 14.10
CA TRP A 49 8.20 0.91 13.87
C TRP A 49 9.52 1.48 13.39
N ARG A 50 10.61 1.12 14.09
CA ARG A 50 11.94 1.76 13.94
C ARG A 50 11.82 3.29 14.11
N GLU A 51 12.39 4.06 13.19
CA GLU A 51 12.31 5.54 13.19
C GLU A 51 11.12 6.07 12.38
N CYS A 52 10.24 5.17 11.91
CA CYS A 52 9.13 5.46 11.02
C CYS A 52 7.78 5.43 11.75
N ARG A 53 6.86 6.29 11.30
CA ARG A 53 5.46 6.31 11.75
C ARG A 53 4.53 6.20 10.55
N PHE A 54 3.59 5.27 10.66
CA PHE A 54 2.59 4.98 9.63
C PHE A 54 1.18 5.25 10.17
N GLY A 55 0.30 5.72 9.27
CA GLY A 55 -1.14 5.64 9.45
C GLY A 55 -1.63 4.34 8.81
N VAL A 56 -2.46 3.56 9.51
CA VAL A 56 -2.97 2.28 9.01
C VAL A 56 -4.49 2.28 9.15
N ASP A 57 -5.20 2.00 8.05
CA ASP A 57 -6.64 1.78 8.07
C ASP A 57 -6.97 0.39 7.52
N VAL A 58 -7.56 -0.44 8.39
CA VAL A 58 -7.95 -1.84 8.11
C VAL A 58 -9.46 -1.99 7.90
N SER A 59 -10.22 -0.88 7.84
CA SER A 59 -11.67 -0.89 7.61
C SER A 59 -12.04 -1.56 6.29
N GLY A 60 -11.20 -1.34 5.27
CA GLY A 60 -11.46 -1.69 3.88
C GLY A 60 -12.25 -0.62 3.11
N ASP A 61 -12.60 0.50 3.74
CA ASP A 61 -13.41 1.57 3.12
C ASP A 61 -12.72 2.21 1.91
N VAL A 62 -11.39 2.11 1.84
CA VAL A 62 -10.60 2.54 0.66
C VAL A 62 -11.01 1.83 -0.63
N ILE A 63 -11.64 0.65 -0.56
CA ILE A 63 -12.12 -0.08 -1.74
C ILE A 63 -13.18 0.75 -2.50
N ASP A 64 -13.97 1.57 -1.79
CA ASP A 64 -14.99 2.43 -2.41
C ASP A 64 -14.39 3.54 -3.28
N GLU A 65 -13.07 3.74 -3.24
CA GLU A 65 -12.35 4.73 -4.04
C GLU A 65 -11.87 4.20 -5.40
N PHE A 66 -11.85 2.88 -5.59
CA PHE A 66 -11.46 2.22 -6.85
C PHE A 66 -12.59 2.27 -7.87
N ASP A 67 -12.25 2.33 -9.15
CA ASP A 67 -13.26 2.23 -10.21
C ASP A 67 -13.67 0.76 -10.47
N GLU A 68 -14.78 0.57 -11.19
CA GLU A 68 -15.31 -0.78 -11.46
C GLU A 68 -14.34 -1.64 -12.29
N GLU A 69 -13.53 -1.03 -13.17
CA GLU A 69 -12.59 -1.76 -14.02
C GLU A 69 -11.42 -2.28 -13.17
N GLU A 70 -10.84 -1.44 -12.31
CA GLU A 70 -9.80 -1.83 -11.35
C GLU A 70 -10.29 -2.93 -10.40
N ILE A 71 -11.52 -2.81 -9.87
CA ILE A 71 -12.10 -3.84 -9.00
C ILE A 71 -12.22 -5.19 -9.72
N VAL A 72 -12.61 -5.19 -10.99
CA VAL A 72 -12.69 -6.42 -11.80
C VAL A 72 -11.30 -7.04 -11.98
N GLU A 73 -10.29 -6.24 -12.34
CA GLU A 73 -8.91 -6.71 -12.50
C GLU A 73 -8.37 -7.34 -11.21
N ILE A 74 -8.57 -6.67 -10.07
CA ILE A 74 -8.16 -7.17 -8.76
C ILE A 74 -8.92 -8.45 -8.41
N HIS A 75 -10.22 -8.55 -8.73
CA HIS A 75 -11.02 -9.75 -8.50
C HIS A 75 -10.55 -10.94 -9.36
N GLU A 76 -10.17 -10.71 -10.61
CA GLU A 76 -9.63 -11.76 -11.49
C GLU A 76 -8.32 -12.34 -10.93
N GLU A 77 -7.49 -11.48 -10.34
CA GLU A 77 -6.23 -11.91 -9.73
C GLU A 77 -6.44 -12.54 -8.34
N LEU A 78 -7.17 -11.87 -7.45
CA LEU A 78 -7.25 -12.22 -6.02
C LEU A 78 -8.52 -12.99 -5.62
N GLY A 79 -9.55 -13.06 -6.45
CA GLY A 79 -10.88 -13.49 -6.03
C GLY A 79 -11.47 -12.50 -5.03
N GLU A 80 -12.20 -12.98 -4.02
CA GLU A 80 -12.68 -12.11 -2.92
C GLU A 80 -11.53 -11.53 -2.11
N PHE A 81 -11.40 -10.20 -2.09
CA PHE A 81 -10.26 -9.51 -1.49
C PHE A 81 -10.67 -8.48 -0.44
N LYS A 82 -9.66 -7.99 0.30
CA LYS A 82 -9.76 -6.91 1.28
C LYS A 82 -8.54 -6.02 1.18
N ALA A 83 -8.69 -4.78 1.65
CA ALA A 83 -7.66 -3.75 1.54
C ALA A 83 -7.21 -3.24 2.92
N VAL A 84 -5.94 -2.84 3.00
CA VAL A 84 -5.40 -2.00 4.08
C VAL A 84 -4.79 -0.76 3.45
N LEU A 85 -5.23 0.43 3.87
CA LEU A 85 -4.62 1.69 3.47
C LEU A 85 -3.46 2.01 4.42
N VAL A 86 -2.28 2.32 3.87
CA VAL A 86 -1.10 2.69 4.65
C VAL A 86 -0.57 4.05 4.22
N GLU A 87 -0.61 5.00 5.14
CA GLU A 87 0.04 6.30 5.05
C GLU A 87 1.49 6.19 5.55
N TYR A 88 2.44 6.80 4.84
CA TYR A 88 3.86 6.73 5.18
C TYR A 88 4.58 8.09 5.03
N SER A 89 5.74 8.24 5.67
CA SER A 89 6.53 9.48 5.61
C SER A 89 7.40 9.58 4.35
N ASP A 90 8.02 8.48 3.97
CA ASP A 90 9.00 8.42 2.88
C ASP A 90 9.18 6.99 2.36
N MET A 91 9.85 6.88 1.20
CA MET A 91 10.02 5.61 0.51
C MET A 91 10.88 4.60 1.25
N ALA A 92 11.83 5.05 2.07
CA ALA A 92 12.64 4.12 2.86
C ALA A 92 11.77 3.44 3.92
N CYS A 93 10.93 4.21 4.62
CA CYS A 93 10.00 3.69 5.61
C CYS A 93 9.02 2.68 5.03
N ILE A 94 8.30 3.01 3.95
CA ILE A 94 7.33 2.07 3.37
C ILE A 94 8.00 0.82 2.81
N ARG A 95 9.17 0.97 2.16
CA ARG A 95 9.91 -0.18 1.64
C ARG A 95 10.28 -1.16 2.75
N GLU A 96 10.87 -0.66 3.83
CA GLU A 96 11.25 -1.52 4.95
C GLU A 96 10.03 -2.21 5.55
N LEU A 97 8.90 -1.51 5.67
CA LEU A 97 7.67 -2.08 6.20
C LEU A 97 7.15 -3.20 5.30
N LEU A 98 7.08 -2.97 4.00
CA LEU A 98 6.61 -3.96 3.03
C LEU A 98 7.49 -5.21 3.03
N VAL A 99 8.81 -5.04 3.02
CA VAL A 99 9.78 -6.15 3.09
C VAL A 99 9.58 -7.01 4.34
N GLU A 100 9.10 -6.43 5.43
CA GLU A 100 8.85 -7.18 6.67
C GLU A 100 7.47 -7.87 6.67
N VAL A 101 6.41 -7.20 6.21
CA VAL A 101 5.04 -7.66 6.45
C VAL A 101 4.46 -8.52 5.34
N ILE A 102 4.81 -8.29 4.07
CA ILE A 102 4.19 -8.98 2.93
C ILE A 102 4.85 -10.30 2.48
N PRO A 103 6.09 -10.69 2.86
CA PRO A 103 6.67 -11.94 2.36
C PRO A 103 5.81 -13.18 2.62
N GLY A 104 5.55 -13.95 1.56
CA GLY A 104 4.74 -15.16 1.62
C GLY A 104 3.23 -14.93 1.72
N ILE A 105 2.77 -13.67 1.70
CA ILE A 105 1.35 -13.33 1.56
C ILE A 105 1.06 -13.08 0.09
N ARG A 106 -0.04 -13.64 -0.42
CA ARG A 106 -0.53 -13.30 -1.74
C ARG A 106 -1.22 -11.95 -1.69
N GLY A 107 -0.93 -11.08 -2.66
CA GLY A 107 -1.59 -9.77 -2.72
C GLY A 107 -1.04 -8.88 -3.81
N VAL A 108 -1.73 -7.75 -3.98
CA VAL A 108 -1.41 -6.67 -4.91
C VAL A 108 -1.23 -5.39 -4.12
N LEU A 109 -0.22 -4.62 -4.46
CA LEU A 109 0.06 -3.28 -3.96
C LEU A 109 -0.48 -2.30 -4.99
N ASP A 110 -1.44 -1.47 -4.60
CA ASP A 110 -1.68 -0.21 -5.29
C ASP A 110 -0.70 0.83 -4.78
N THR A 111 0.11 1.34 -5.70
CA THR A 111 1.10 2.38 -5.40
C THR A 111 0.47 3.77 -5.22
N ASN A 112 -0.82 3.95 -5.50
CA ASN A 112 -1.50 5.25 -5.69
C ASN A 112 -0.80 6.14 -6.73
N HIS A 113 -0.09 5.50 -7.66
CA HIS A 113 0.65 6.13 -8.74
C HIS A 113 0.32 5.48 -10.11
N GLY A 114 -0.82 4.80 -10.21
CA GLY A 114 -1.33 4.21 -11.46
C GLY A 114 -0.72 2.85 -11.81
N GLU A 115 -0.09 2.17 -10.85
CA GLU A 115 0.45 0.82 -11.03
C GLU A 115 -0.05 -0.08 -9.89
N LEU A 116 -0.68 -1.19 -10.28
CA LEU A 116 -1.00 -2.34 -9.42
C LEU A 116 0.12 -3.38 -9.56
N LEU A 117 0.71 -3.77 -8.43
CA LEU A 117 1.88 -4.65 -8.40
C LEU A 117 1.70 -5.84 -7.46
N GLY A 118 1.84 -7.05 -7.97
CA GLY A 118 1.91 -8.24 -7.11
C GLY A 118 3.02 -8.12 -6.04
N TYR A 119 2.75 -8.57 -4.82
CA TYR A 119 3.70 -8.45 -3.70
C TYR A 119 5.06 -9.08 -3.98
N ASP A 120 5.11 -10.25 -4.62
CA ASP A 120 6.36 -10.89 -5.00
C ASP A 120 7.16 -10.02 -5.99
N THR A 121 6.48 -9.40 -6.97
CA THR A 121 7.09 -8.44 -7.90
C THR A 121 7.68 -7.24 -7.18
N VAL A 122 6.97 -6.69 -6.18
CA VAL A 122 7.46 -5.58 -5.35
C VAL A 122 8.73 -5.98 -4.60
N LEU A 123 8.72 -7.14 -3.93
CA LEU A 123 9.85 -7.65 -3.18
C LEU A 123 11.07 -7.93 -4.07
N GLU A 124 10.85 -8.55 -5.24
CA GLU A 124 11.89 -8.78 -6.24
C GLU A 124 12.50 -7.47 -6.75
N ARG A 125 11.67 -6.47 -7.04
CA ARG A 125 12.15 -5.14 -7.47
C ARG A 125 12.98 -4.47 -6.37
N PHE A 126 12.53 -4.49 -5.11
CA PHE A 126 13.31 -3.96 -3.98
C PHE A 126 14.63 -4.68 -3.76
N TYR A 127 14.66 -6.00 -3.93
CA TYR A 127 15.88 -6.78 -3.81
C TYR A 127 16.88 -6.46 -4.93
N ARG A 128 16.39 -6.31 -6.17
CA ARG A 128 17.22 -6.03 -7.34
C ARG A 128 17.73 -4.59 -7.38
N ASP A 129 16.88 -3.63 -7.01
CA ASP A 129 17.20 -2.21 -6.96
C ASP A 129 16.70 -1.60 -5.63
N PRO A 130 17.56 -1.58 -4.61
CA PRO A 130 17.25 -0.94 -3.32
C PRO A 130 17.06 0.57 -3.40
N SER A 131 17.26 1.21 -4.56
CA SER A 131 16.96 2.63 -4.76
C SER A 131 15.65 2.86 -5.51
N TRP A 132 14.99 1.81 -5.98
CA TRP A 132 13.76 1.89 -6.75
C TRP A 132 12.65 2.64 -6.00
N ASP A 133 12.10 3.65 -6.67
CA ASP A 133 11.01 4.50 -6.20
C ASP A 133 9.93 4.54 -7.27
N TRP A 134 8.82 3.83 -7.05
CA TRP A 134 7.70 3.74 -7.98
C TRP A 134 7.10 5.11 -8.33
N ARG A 135 7.26 6.11 -7.46
CA ARG A 135 6.73 7.47 -7.69
C ARG A 135 7.49 8.23 -8.78
N THR A 136 8.71 7.79 -9.09
CA THR A 136 9.60 8.41 -10.09
C THR A 136 9.92 7.48 -11.24
N SER A 137 9.49 6.23 -11.14
CA SER A 137 9.69 5.21 -12.16
C SER A 137 8.70 5.48 -13.28
N ASN A 138 9.16 6.24 -14.26
CA ASN A 138 8.43 6.42 -15.50
C ASN A 138 8.61 5.14 -16.34
N ASP A 139 7.96 4.04 -15.95
CA ASP A 139 7.76 2.89 -16.84
C ASP A 139 6.68 3.26 -17.86
N GLY A 140 6.88 4.40 -18.51
CA GLY A 140 6.13 4.82 -19.67
C GLY A 140 6.45 3.85 -20.79
N VAL A 141 5.44 3.08 -21.18
CA VAL A 141 5.11 2.79 -22.58
C VAL A 141 6.33 2.86 -23.51
N THR A 142 7.08 1.76 -23.64
CA THR A 142 7.68 1.48 -24.94
C THR A 142 6.54 1.00 -25.85
N ALA A 143 5.82 1.96 -26.43
CA ALA A 143 5.10 1.72 -27.66
C ALA A 143 6.09 1.17 -28.69
N GLY A 144 5.74 0.04 -29.30
CA GLY A 144 6.54 -0.59 -30.34
C GLY A 144 6.82 0.34 -31.53
N GLY A 145 7.91 0.02 -32.23
CA GLY A 145 8.32 0.63 -33.49
C GLY A 145 9.73 0.23 -33.86
#